data_AF-A0A1F3SL25-F1
#
_entry.id   AF-A0A1F3SL25-F1
#
_cell.length_a   1.000
_cell.length_b   1.000
_cell.length_c   1.000
_cell.angle_alpha   90.00
_cell.angle_beta   90.00
_cell.angle_gamma   90.00
#
_symmetry.space_group_name_H-M   'P 1'
#
loop_
_entity.id
_entity.type
_entity.pdbx_description
1 polymer ?
#
loop_
_entity_poly.entity_id
_entity_poly.type
_entity_poly.pdbx_seq_one_letter_code
_entity_poly.pdbx_strand_id
1 'polypeptide(L)'
;MHNLAPAFREQIGPEVLGIFWITRKAISEFPPPFLDVDYLLDGLLTYHLRRTDTKESATQMERHNFFMSHNFGRPFFVAHIHAPEEVLEKDFASLMQLFTQNGGGKKQTKSSTKEKIIILIDKDCPELPAISFLKRSFPDKHFEIIHA
;
A
#
# COMPACT_ATOMS: atom_id res chain seq x y z
N MET A 1 12.38 19.38 -1.28
CA MET A 1 11.80 18.24 -2.02
C MET A 1 12.62 17.00 -1.66
N HIS A 2 12.19 16.23 -0.67
CA HIS A 2 12.78 14.93 -0.39
C HIS A 2 12.27 13.95 -1.46
N ASN A 3 12.99 13.87 -2.57
CA ASN A 3 12.84 12.78 -3.52
C ASN A 3 13.27 11.49 -2.80
N LEU A 4 12.35 10.60 -2.52
CA LEU A 4 12.71 9.20 -2.38
C LEU A 4 12.71 8.53 -3.75
N ALA A 5 13.53 7.49 -3.82
CA ALA A 5 14.44 7.25 -4.91
C ALA A 5 13.73 6.95 -6.25
N PRO A 6 14.36 7.26 -7.39
CA PRO A 6 13.98 6.72 -8.71
C PRO A 6 13.59 5.23 -8.64
N ALA A 7 14.24 4.48 -7.76
CA ALA A 7 13.93 3.08 -7.43
C ALA A 7 12.45 2.81 -7.07
N PHE A 8 11.71 3.65 -6.33
CA PHE A 8 10.30 3.34 -6.02
C PHE A 8 9.44 3.36 -7.28
N ARG A 9 9.54 4.43 -8.07
CA ARG A 9 8.75 4.57 -9.32
C ARG A 9 9.15 3.54 -10.37
N GLU A 10 10.44 3.20 -10.45
CA GLU A 10 10.96 2.18 -11.35
C GLU A 10 10.44 0.76 -11.03
N GLN A 11 10.03 0.53 -9.78
CA GLN A 11 9.50 -0.76 -9.33
C GLN A 11 7.98 -0.91 -9.53
N ILE A 12 7.29 0.15 -9.96
CA ILE A 12 5.86 0.15 -10.21
C ILE A 12 5.58 -0.16 -11.69
N GLY A 13 4.98 -1.33 -11.93
CA GLY A 13 4.63 -1.80 -13.26
C GLY A 13 3.29 -2.53 -13.32
N PRO A 14 2.90 -3.01 -14.53
CA PRO A 14 1.67 -3.76 -14.78
C PRO A 14 1.67 -5.17 -14.16
N GLU A 15 2.62 -5.52 -13.32
CA GLU A 15 2.65 -6.71 -12.45
C GLU A 15 2.37 -6.38 -10.97
N VAL A 16 2.50 -5.11 -10.55
CA VAL A 16 2.20 -4.66 -9.18
C VAL A 16 0.69 -4.52 -8.89
N LEU A 17 0.16 -5.39 -8.05
CA LEU A 17 -1.24 -5.35 -7.59
C LEU A 17 -1.52 -4.19 -6.64
N GLY A 18 -0.55 -3.84 -5.81
CA GLY A 18 -0.73 -2.80 -4.82
C GLY A 18 0.44 -2.65 -3.86
N ILE A 19 0.25 -1.77 -2.90
CA ILE A 19 1.25 -1.35 -1.92
C ILE A 19 0.70 -1.55 -0.51
N PHE A 20 1.48 -2.20 0.34
CA PHE A 20 1.38 -2.02 1.79
C PHE A 20 2.33 -0.90 2.18
N TRP A 21 1.77 0.23 2.61
CA TRP A 21 2.54 1.41 2.97
C TRP A 21 2.56 1.57 4.49
N ILE A 22 3.68 1.23 5.09
CA ILE A 22 3.86 1.12 6.54
C ILE A 22 4.65 2.33 7.03
N THR A 23 4.01 3.14 7.86
CA THR A 23 4.55 4.43 8.31
C THR A 23 4.44 4.56 9.81
N ARG A 24 5.32 5.38 10.42
CA ARG A 24 5.19 5.75 11.84
C ARG A 24 4.32 6.97 12.08
N LYS A 25 3.99 7.70 11.02
CA LYS A 25 3.25 8.95 11.07
C LYS A 25 1.85 8.73 10.52
N ALA A 26 0.91 9.53 10.99
CA ALA A 26 -0.41 9.56 10.38
C ALA A 26 -0.31 10.03 8.92
N ILE A 27 -1.25 9.59 8.08
CA ILE A 27 -1.26 9.99 6.66
C ILE A 27 -1.44 11.52 6.48
N SER A 28 -2.06 12.18 7.46
CA SER A 28 -2.20 13.64 7.58
C SER A 28 -0.89 14.39 7.73
N GLU A 29 0.17 13.72 8.18
CA GLU A 29 1.51 14.30 8.32
C GLU A 29 2.33 14.23 7.03
N PHE A 30 1.71 13.76 5.92
CA PHE A 30 2.36 13.60 4.63
C PHE A 30 3.66 12.77 4.69
N PRO A 31 3.63 11.54 5.26
CA PRO A 31 4.83 10.71 5.37
C PRO A 31 5.44 10.45 4.00
N PRO A 32 6.76 10.44 3.83
CA PRO A 32 7.35 10.04 2.56
C PRO A 32 6.97 8.59 2.20
N PRO A 33 6.78 8.25 0.91
CA PRO A 33 6.75 9.09 -0.27
C PRO A 33 5.30 9.48 -0.65
N PHE A 34 4.59 10.23 0.21
CA PHE A 34 3.19 10.60 0.05
C PHE A 34 2.79 11.00 -1.38
N LEU A 35 3.56 11.91 -2.00
CA LEU A 35 3.22 12.45 -3.32
C LEU A 35 3.27 11.38 -4.42
N ASP A 36 4.17 10.41 -4.29
CA ASP A 36 4.28 9.32 -5.26
C ASP A 36 3.12 8.35 -5.10
N VAL A 37 2.76 8.01 -3.86
CA VAL A 37 1.61 7.17 -3.57
C VAL A 37 0.30 7.86 -3.98
N ASP A 38 0.18 9.17 -3.73
CA ASP A 38 -0.98 9.96 -4.12
C ASP A 38 -1.11 10.05 -5.64
N TYR A 39 0.00 10.15 -6.37
CA TYR A 39 0.01 10.08 -7.83
C TYR A 39 -0.52 8.74 -8.34
N LEU A 40 -0.12 7.62 -7.73
CA LEU A 40 -0.62 6.27 -8.09
C LEU A 40 -2.12 6.07 -7.76
N LEU A 41 -2.65 6.95 -6.91
CA LEU A 41 -4.05 6.96 -6.48
C LEU A 41 -4.84 8.12 -7.09
N ASP A 42 -4.33 8.78 -8.14
CA ASP A 42 -5.01 9.88 -8.84
C ASP A 42 -5.43 11.04 -7.91
N GLY A 43 -4.61 11.34 -6.90
CA GLY A 43 -4.88 12.41 -5.93
C GLY A 43 -5.86 12.05 -4.82
N LEU A 44 -6.23 10.76 -4.67
CA LEU A 44 -7.22 10.31 -3.70
C LEU A 44 -6.79 10.54 -2.25
N LEU A 45 -5.49 10.50 -1.94
CA LEU A 45 -5.01 10.79 -0.59
C LEU A 45 -5.23 12.27 -0.28
N THR A 46 -4.80 13.16 -1.18
CA THR A 46 -5.02 14.61 -1.01
C THR A 46 -6.51 14.93 -0.91
N TYR A 47 -7.34 14.28 -1.73
CA TYR A 47 -8.80 14.43 -1.67
C TYR A 47 -9.37 13.96 -0.33
N HIS A 48 -8.92 12.79 0.16
CA HIS A 48 -9.33 12.23 1.44
C HIS A 48 -9.00 13.20 2.59
N LEU A 49 -7.75 13.68 2.64
CA LEU A 49 -7.27 14.59 3.68
C LEU A 49 -8.08 15.89 3.75
N ARG A 50 -8.48 16.45 2.59
CA ARG A 50 -9.30 17.68 2.53
C ARG A 50 -10.73 17.49 3.03
N ARG A 51 -11.28 16.28 2.94
CA ARG A 51 -12.66 16.00 3.38
C ARG A 51 -12.75 15.69 4.87
N THR A 52 -11.65 15.29 5.48
CA THR A 52 -11.55 14.91 6.89
C THR A 52 -11.20 16.07 7.83
N ASP A 53 -11.23 17.32 7.36
CA ASP A 53 -11.06 18.52 8.20
C ASP A 53 -12.22 18.79 9.19
N THR A 54 -13.24 17.92 9.22
CA THR A 54 -14.30 17.94 10.25
C THR A 54 -13.85 17.20 11.51
N LYS A 55 -14.09 17.76 12.70
CA LYS A 55 -13.59 17.27 14.01
C LYS A 55 -13.86 15.79 14.33
N GLU A 56 -14.84 15.14 13.71
CA GLU A 56 -15.09 13.69 13.89
C GLU A 56 -14.11 12.79 13.11
N SER A 57 -13.44 13.32 12.08
CA SER A 57 -12.61 12.55 11.15
C SER A 57 -11.13 12.48 11.53
N ALA A 58 -10.66 13.30 12.48
CA ALA A 58 -9.26 13.28 12.93
C ALA A 58 -8.83 11.88 13.45
N THR A 59 -9.72 11.18 14.15
CA THR A 59 -9.47 9.81 14.64
C THR A 59 -9.38 8.75 13.53
N GLN A 60 -9.93 9.02 12.35
CA GLN A 60 -9.82 8.11 11.20
C GLN A 60 -8.49 8.30 10.45
N MET A 61 -7.94 9.52 10.47
CA MET A 61 -6.65 9.84 9.84
C MET A 61 -5.46 9.22 10.59
N GLU A 62 -5.63 8.91 11.87
CA GLU A 62 -4.63 8.27 12.73
C GLU A 62 -4.60 6.73 12.62
N ARG A 63 -5.53 6.12 11.85
CA ARG A 63 -5.70 4.67 11.74
C ARG A 63 -5.17 4.09 10.42
N HIS A 64 -5.26 2.77 10.28
CA HIS A 64 -5.07 2.09 9.00
C HIS A 64 -6.09 2.60 7.96
N ASN A 65 -5.61 2.86 6.74
CA ASN A 65 -6.43 3.34 5.64
C ASN A 65 -6.29 2.42 4.42
N PHE A 66 -7.36 2.24 3.67
CA PHE A 66 -7.37 1.44 2.45
C PHE A 66 -7.91 2.27 1.29
N PHE A 67 -7.14 2.32 0.21
CA PHE A 67 -7.44 3.07 -1.00
C PHE A 67 -7.40 2.13 -2.20
N MET A 68 -8.29 2.39 -3.16
CA MET A 68 -8.36 1.69 -4.42
C MET A 68 -8.43 2.71 -5.54
N SER A 69 -7.54 2.59 -6.52
CA SER A 69 -7.61 3.31 -7.79
C SER A 69 -7.45 2.34 -8.97
N HIS A 70 -7.18 2.89 -10.16
CA HIS A 70 -6.87 2.13 -11.36
C HIS A 70 -5.50 2.54 -11.89
N ASN A 71 -4.62 1.57 -12.08
CA ASN A 71 -3.33 1.80 -12.69
C ASN A 71 -3.06 0.73 -13.75
N PHE A 72 -2.43 1.10 -14.85
CA PHE A 72 -2.18 0.20 -16.00
C PHE A 72 -3.44 -0.54 -16.50
N GLY A 73 -4.62 0.09 -16.44
CA GLY A 73 -5.88 -0.50 -16.90
C GLY A 73 -6.46 -1.58 -15.98
N ARG A 74 -6.01 -1.67 -14.73
CA ARG A 74 -6.50 -2.63 -13.73
C ARG A 74 -6.62 -1.99 -12.34
N PRO A 75 -7.39 -2.59 -11.41
CA PRO A 75 -7.45 -2.14 -10.03
C PRO A 75 -6.05 -2.13 -9.38
N PHE A 76 -5.78 -1.06 -8.64
CA PHE A 76 -4.55 -0.87 -7.89
C PHE A 76 -4.89 -0.51 -6.45
N PHE A 77 -4.25 -1.16 -5.48
CA PHE A 77 -4.60 -1.04 -4.08
C PHE A 77 -3.47 -0.42 -3.27
N VAL A 78 -3.80 0.42 -2.29
CA VAL A 78 -2.85 0.91 -1.29
C VAL A 78 -3.47 0.75 0.09
N ALA A 79 -2.81 -0.03 0.93
CA ALA A 79 -3.13 -0.15 2.34
C ALA A 79 -2.08 0.63 3.15
N HIS A 80 -2.47 1.78 3.69
CA HIS A 80 -1.65 2.55 4.62
C HIS A 80 -1.81 1.99 6.04
N ILE A 81 -0.69 1.63 6.65
CA ILE A 81 -0.61 0.97 7.94
C ILE A 81 0.24 1.84 8.86
N HIS A 82 -0.43 2.49 9.81
CA HIS A 82 0.22 3.24 10.87
C HIS A 82 0.81 2.27 11.91
N ALA A 83 2.14 2.22 12.01
CA ALA A 83 2.90 1.23 12.76
C ALA A 83 3.14 1.45 14.28
N PRO A 84 2.66 2.52 14.97
CA PRO A 84 2.60 2.47 16.43
C PRO A 84 1.49 1.53 16.93
N GLU A 85 0.59 1.06 16.05
CA GLU A 85 -0.46 0.09 16.37
C GLU A 85 0.01 -1.35 16.12
N GLU A 86 -0.45 -2.30 16.95
CA GLU A 86 -0.27 -3.73 16.67
C GLU A 86 -1.09 -4.12 15.45
N VAL A 87 -0.43 -4.22 14.30
CA VAL A 87 -1.04 -4.73 13.07
C VAL A 87 -1.08 -6.24 13.18
N LEU A 88 -2.28 -6.80 13.30
CA LEU A 88 -2.44 -8.24 13.48
C LEU A 88 -2.29 -8.96 12.14
N GLU A 89 -1.73 -10.17 12.15
CA GLU A 89 -1.61 -11.03 10.96
C GLU A 89 -2.95 -11.19 10.21
N LYS A 90 -4.07 -11.16 10.94
CA LYS A 90 -5.44 -11.23 10.41
C LYS A 90 -5.80 -10.03 9.52
N ASP A 91 -5.28 -8.84 9.82
CA ASP A 91 -5.60 -7.61 9.10
C ASP A 91 -4.90 -7.65 7.74
N PHE A 92 -3.61 -8.04 7.74
CA PHE A 92 -2.86 -8.33 6.52
C PHE A 92 -3.50 -9.42 5.66
N ALA A 93 -3.95 -10.53 6.26
CA ALA A 93 -4.64 -11.58 5.53
C ALA A 93 -5.94 -11.08 4.87
N SER A 94 -6.70 -10.25 5.57
CA SER A 94 -7.94 -9.66 5.05
C SER A 94 -7.67 -8.70 3.90
N LEU A 95 -6.66 -7.83 4.03
CA LEU A 95 -6.23 -6.91 2.97
C LEU A 95 -5.74 -7.67 1.73
N MET A 96 -4.97 -8.74 1.92
CA MET A 96 -4.51 -9.61 0.83
C MET A 96 -5.67 -10.29 0.09
N GLN A 97 -6.73 -10.72 0.79
CA GLN A 97 -7.92 -11.25 0.15
C GLN A 97 -8.59 -10.19 -0.74
N LEU A 98 -8.66 -8.93 -0.28
CA LEU A 98 -9.20 -7.84 -1.11
C LEU A 98 -8.34 -7.58 -2.36
N PHE A 99 -7.02 -7.57 -2.23
CA PHE A 99 -6.10 -7.38 -3.37
C PHE A 99 -6.29 -8.49 -4.42
N THR A 100 -6.47 -9.73 -3.98
CA THR A 100 -6.57 -10.90 -4.87
C THR A 100 -7.94 -11.09 -5.49
N GLN A 101 -9.02 -10.82 -4.77
CA GLN A 101 -10.39 -10.93 -5.29
C GLN A 101 -10.70 -9.85 -6.34
N ASN A 102 -10.17 -8.64 -6.13
CA ASN A 102 -10.48 -7.50 -6.97
C ASN A 102 -9.40 -7.17 -8.01
N GLY A 103 -8.15 -7.63 -7.82
CA GLY A 103 -7.09 -7.57 -8.84
C GLY A 103 -7.29 -8.55 -10.00
N GLY A 104 -8.14 -9.57 -9.80
CA GLY A 104 -8.44 -10.63 -10.77
C GLY A 104 -9.45 -10.22 -11.83
N GLY A 105 -9.02 -9.45 -12.83
CA GLY A 105 -9.75 -9.36 -14.10
C GLY A 105 -9.88 -10.77 -14.72
N LYS A 106 -11.11 -11.15 -15.10
CA LYS A 106 -11.47 -12.42 -15.77
C LYS A 106 -10.32 -12.98 -16.63
N LYS A 107 -9.82 -14.17 -16.29
CA LYS A 107 -9.00 -15.07 -17.13
C LYS A 107 -8.10 -14.32 -18.15
N GLN A 108 -7.07 -13.63 -17.69
CA GLN A 108 -5.96 -13.33 -18.59
C GLN A 108 -5.17 -14.62 -18.84
N THR A 109 -5.21 -15.03 -20.09
CA THR A 109 -4.43 -16.10 -20.71
C THR A 109 -2.94 -15.92 -20.44
N LYS A 110 -2.31 -16.92 -19.79
CA LYS A 110 -0.87 -17.23 -19.88
C LYS A 110 0.11 -16.02 -19.82
N SER A 111 -0.04 -15.11 -18.85
CA SER A 111 1.09 -14.28 -18.46
C SER A 111 1.83 -14.97 -17.32
N SER A 112 3.08 -15.37 -17.56
CA SER A 112 3.95 -16.08 -16.61
C SER A 112 4.51 -15.18 -15.50
N THR A 113 4.11 -13.92 -15.45
CA THR A 113 4.61 -12.95 -14.49
C THR A 113 3.89 -13.10 -13.15
N LYS A 114 4.62 -13.47 -12.10
CA LYS A 114 4.07 -13.50 -10.74
C LYS A 114 3.58 -12.11 -10.36
N GLU A 115 2.36 -12.05 -9.84
CA GLU A 115 1.80 -10.81 -9.30
C GLU A 115 2.67 -10.30 -8.15
N LYS A 116 2.96 -9.00 -8.18
CA LYS A 116 3.90 -8.34 -7.29
C LYS A 116 3.15 -7.45 -6.30
N ILE A 117 3.62 -7.41 -5.07
CA ILE A 117 3.15 -6.53 -4.01
C ILE A 117 4.35 -5.80 -3.45
N ILE A 118 4.25 -4.47 -3.39
CA ILE A 118 5.29 -3.63 -2.77
C ILE A 118 4.96 -3.46 -1.29
N ILE A 119 5.94 -3.69 -0.44
CA ILE A 119 5.90 -3.33 0.98
C ILE A 119 6.82 -2.12 1.14
N LEU A 120 6.21 -0.96 1.25
CA LEU A 120 6.87 0.32 1.39
C LEU A 120 6.95 0.67 2.86
N ILE A 121 8.15 0.78 3.41
CA ILE A 121 8.38 0.95 4.86
C ILE A 121 9.17 2.23 5.09
N ASP A 122 8.63 3.14 5.90
CA ASP A 122 9.40 4.31 6.38
C ASP A 122 10.69 3.84 7.06
N LYS A 123 11.82 4.49 6.80
CA LYS A 123 13.13 4.17 7.40
C LYS A 123 13.12 4.04 8.92
N ASP A 124 12.29 4.84 9.59
CA ASP A 124 12.19 4.87 11.04
C ASP A 124 11.22 3.81 11.59
N CYS A 125 10.55 3.05 10.72
CA CYS A 125 9.63 1.99 11.10
C CYS A 125 10.37 0.65 11.28
N PRO A 126 10.13 -0.09 12.39
CA PRO A 126 10.66 -1.44 12.51
C PRO A 126 10.05 -2.34 11.44
N GLU A 127 10.82 -3.32 10.96
CA GLU A 127 10.26 -4.38 10.12
C GLU A 127 9.23 -5.15 10.95
N LEU A 128 7.98 -5.19 10.48
CA LEU A 128 6.89 -5.85 11.20
C LEU A 128 7.04 -7.38 11.06
N PRO A 129 6.90 -8.17 12.15
CA PRO A 129 6.87 -9.63 12.07
C PRO A 129 5.82 -10.15 11.07
N ALA A 130 4.73 -9.41 10.88
CA ALA A 130 3.68 -9.70 9.93
C ALA A 130 4.15 -9.77 8.46
N ILE A 131 5.28 -9.16 8.10
CA ILE A 131 5.88 -9.27 6.76
C ILE A 131 6.33 -10.71 6.49
N SER A 132 6.92 -11.37 7.49
CA SER A 132 7.29 -12.77 7.38
C SER A 132 6.07 -13.69 7.26
N PHE A 133 4.99 -13.35 7.97
CA PHE A 133 3.69 -14.01 7.83
C PHE A 133 3.14 -13.90 6.40
N LEU A 134 3.14 -12.71 5.81
CA LEU A 134 2.65 -12.48 4.43
C LEU A 134 3.37 -13.39 3.42
N LYS A 135 4.70 -13.42 3.47
CA LYS A 135 5.51 -14.23 2.55
C LYS A 135 5.21 -15.72 2.69
N ARG A 136 4.94 -16.20 3.91
CA ARG A 136 4.61 -17.60 4.19
C ARG A 136 3.18 -17.95 3.75
N SER A 137 2.23 -17.05 3.98
CA SER A 137 0.80 -17.29 3.73
C SER A 137 0.41 -17.13 2.25
N PHE A 138 1.19 -16.37 1.47
CA PHE A 138 0.93 -16.11 0.05
C PHE A 138 2.16 -16.41 -0.83
N PRO A 139 2.59 -17.68 -0.91
CA PRO A 139 3.83 -18.07 -1.60
C PRO A 139 3.79 -17.91 -3.13
N ASP A 140 2.60 -17.75 -3.70
CA ASP A 140 2.38 -17.48 -5.12
C ASP A 140 2.61 -16.01 -5.49
N LYS A 141 2.65 -15.11 -4.50
CA LYS A 141 2.91 -13.67 -4.70
C LYS A 141 4.38 -13.35 -4.56
N HIS A 142 4.84 -12.37 -5.34
CA HIS A 142 6.16 -11.78 -5.16
C HIS A 142 6.06 -10.53 -4.29
N PHE A 143 6.76 -10.54 -3.15
CA PHE A 143 6.84 -9.38 -2.25
C PHE A 143 8.18 -8.69 -2.43
N GLU A 144 8.15 -7.39 -2.74
CA GLU A 144 9.34 -6.55 -2.75
C GLU A 144 9.25 -5.53 -1.60
N ILE A 145 10.32 -5.43 -0.81
CA ILE A 145 10.41 -4.48 0.30
C ILE A 145 11.23 -3.28 -0.16
N ILE A 146 10.69 -2.08 -0.01
CA ILE A 146 11.35 -0.82 -0.33
C ILE A 146 11.35 0.04 0.94
N HIS A 147 12.54 0.46 1.37
CA HIS A 147 12.69 1.41 2.47
C HIS A 147 12.67 2.83 1.94
N ALA A 148 11.68 3.60 2.38
CA ALA A 148 11.45 5.00 2.05
C ALA A 148 12.05 5.91 3.14
#